data_AF-A0AAV5WN33-F1
#
_entry.id   AF-A0AAV5WN33-F1
#
_cell.length_a   1.000
_cell.length_b   1.000
_cell.length_c   1.000
_cell.angle_alpha   90.00
_cell.angle_beta   90.00
_cell.angle_gamma   90.00
#
_symmetry.space_group_name_H-M   'P 1'
#
loop_
_entity.id
_entity.type
_entity.pdbx_description
1 polymer ?
#
loop_
_entity_poly.entity_id
_entity_poly.type
_entity_poly.pdbx_seq_one_letter_code
_entity_poly.pdbx_strand_id
1 'polypeptide(L)'
;SMNLLSMAYFLIAVKAQNETKVVVVEDVTATSSKTSFPESLYDKLLERTVSNDEIHTLPLFFNDHWFFWDSSVAITRPNEHICTHELNDTRFESVHFANGTPVSTLYLICMDSEDCCGVECCERVGIVLRAGRWILVTIAFLMAIVAIEECVRHAFECIIAQRWREYRKKREELKMKLKFEKELVATPLKADPLSRSSSKRRFSAEVYQYYKKLSIP
;
A
#
# COMPACT_ATOMS: atom_id res chain seq x y z
N SER A 1 20.36 23.06 -2.29
CA SER A 1 20.71 21.85 -3.07
C SER A 1 21.17 20.77 -2.11
N MET A 2 20.27 19.85 -1.75
CA MET A 2 20.62 18.73 -0.87
C MET A 2 21.38 17.68 -1.71
N ASN A 3 22.60 17.35 -1.29
CA ASN A 3 23.45 16.37 -1.98
C ASN A 3 22.84 14.96 -1.85
N LEU A 4 22.92 14.17 -2.92
CA LEU A 4 22.47 12.76 -2.97
C LEU A 4 23.02 11.90 -1.83
N LEU A 5 24.22 12.20 -1.33
CA LEU A 5 24.81 11.58 -0.15
C LEU A 5 24.02 11.83 1.13
N SER A 6 23.39 13.01 1.27
CA SER A 6 22.53 13.35 2.42
C SER A 6 21.22 12.57 2.40
N MET A 7 20.68 12.25 1.22
CA MET A 7 19.45 11.47 1.11
C MET A 7 19.70 9.98 1.36
N ALA A 8 20.83 9.44 0.87
CA ALA A 8 21.26 8.08 1.17
C ALA A 8 21.52 7.87 2.67
N TYR A 9 22.15 8.84 3.34
CA TYR A 9 22.39 8.78 4.79
C TYR A 9 21.09 8.81 5.60
N PHE A 10 20.09 9.58 5.16
CA PHE A 10 18.78 9.64 5.81
C PHE A 10 18.02 8.31 5.68
N LEU A 11 18.07 7.66 4.50
CA LEU A 11 17.42 6.36 4.29
C LEU A 11 18.07 5.22 5.08
N ILE A 12 19.40 5.26 5.25
CA ILE A 12 20.12 4.29 6.10
C ILE A 12 19.77 4.51 7.58
N ALA A 13 19.69 5.77 8.03
CA ALA A 13 19.34 6.11 9.41
C ALA A 13 17.89 5.73 9.79
N VAL A 14 16.94 5.86 8.87
CA VAL A 14 15.53 5.47 9.07
C VAL A 14 15.39 3.93 9.16
N LYS A 15 16.21 3.18 8.43
CA LYS A 15 16.21 1.70 8.51
C LYS A 15 16.79 1.19 9.84
N ALA A 16 17.80 1.88 10.38
CA ALA A 16 18.44 1.50 11.65
C ALA A 16 17.55 1.72 12.90
N GLN A 17 16.58 2.63 12.88
CA GLN A 17 15.65 2.82 14.00
C GLN A 17 14.47 1.84 14.02
N ASN A 18 14.23 1.10 12.93
CA ASN A 18 13.08 0.18 12.86
C ASN A 18 13.40 -1.26 13.30
N GLU A 19 14.69 -1.58 13.51
CA GLU A 19 15.14 -2.94 13.89
C GLU A 19 15.31 -3.12 15.42
N THR A 20 15.16 -2.08 16.24
CA THR A 20 15.38 -2.16 17.70
C THR A 20 14.11 -2.20 18.55
N LYS A 21 12.94 -2.44 17.97
CA LYS A 21 11.69 -2.60 18.73
C LYS A 21 10.82 -3.76 18.26
N VAL A 22 11.44 -4.90 17.96
CA VAL A 22 10.74 -6.19 17.98
C VAL A 22 11.07 -6.83 19.33
N VAL A 23 10.34 -6.40 20.36
CA VAL A 23 10.22 -7.19 21.59
C VAL A 23 9.39 -8.40 21.20
N VAL A 24 10.09 -9.51 21.00
CA VAL A 24 9.50 -10.84 20.95
C VAL A 24 8.93 -11.11 22.35
N VAL A 25 7.62 -10.92 22.49
CA VAL A 25 6.84 -11.58 23.53
C VAL A 25 6.32 -12.86 22.88
N GLU A 26 7.14 -13.90 22.94
CA GLU A 26 6.65 -15.28 22.89
C GLU A 26 6.02 -15.56 24.25
N ASP A 27 4.70 -15.41 24.33
CA ASP A 27 3.89 -16.21 25.23
C ASP A 27 2.91 -16.99 24.36
N VAL A 28 3.36 -18.17 23.92
CA VAL A 28 2.48 -19.28 23.54
C VAL A 28 1.85 -19.79 24.83
N THR A 29 0.95 -18.99 25.41
CA THR A 29 -0.09 -19.54 26.26
C THR A 29 -1.21 -19.95 25.32
N ALA A 30 -1.51 -21.24 25.36
CA ALA A 30 -2.75 -21.81 24.89
C ALA A 30 -3.91 -21.05 25.52
N THR A 31 -4.27 -19.94 24.90
CA THR A 31 -5.49 -19.20 25.22
C THR A 31 -6.57 -19.99 24.51
N SER A 32 -7.04 -21.03 25.20
CA SER A 32 -8.44 -21.43 25.15
C SER A 32 -9.22 -20.14 25.28
N SER A 33 -9.57 -19.54 24.13
CA SER A 33 -10.39 -18.35 24.07
C SER A 33 -11.75 -18.81 24.56
N LYS A 34 -11.98 -18.72 25.87
CA LYS A 34 -13.29 -18.42 26.40
C LYS A 34 -13.69 -17.10 25.74
N THR A 35 -14.30 -17.20 24.57
CA THR A 35 -15.04 -16.12 23.94
C THR A 35 -16.16 -15.80 24.92
N SER A 36 -15.91 -14.84 25.81
CA SER A 36 -16.95 -14.20 26.60
C SER A 36 -17.86 -13.49 25.60
N PHE A 37 -19.02 -14.09 25.37
CA PHE A 37 -20.04 -13.57 24.49
C PHE A 37 -20.56 -12.21 24.97
N PRO A 38 -21.07 -11.36 24.07
CA PRO A 38 -21.84 -10.20 24.49
C PRO A 38 -23.14 -10.70 25.13
N GLU A 39 -23.28 -10.53 26.44
CA GLU A 39 -24.45 -10.95 27.26
C GLU A 39 -25.80 -10.67 26.57
N SER A 40 -25.87 -9.59 25.79
CA SER A 40 -27.06 -9.11 25.09
C SER A 40 -27.74 -10.07 24.11
N LEU A 41 -27.06 -11.10 23.57
CA LEU A 41 -27.70 -12.03 22.62
C LEU A 41 -28.51 -13.09 23.38
N TYR A 42 -27.89 -13.74 24.37
CA TYR A 42 -28.56 -14.74 25.19
C TYR A 42 -29.74 -14.16 25.97
N ASP A 43 -29.60 -12.95 26.50
CA ASP A 43 -30.70 -12.28 27.21
C ASP A 43 -31.90 -12.06 26.28
N LYS A 44 -31.66 -11.67 25.02
CA LYS A 44 -32.73 -11.51 24.02
C LYS A 44 -33.34 -12.83 23.56
N LEU A 45 -32.54 -13.89 23.46
CA LEU A 45 -33.04 -15.22 23.17
C LEU A 45 -33.96 -15.70 24.30
N LEU A 46 -33.46 -15.62 25.54
CA LEU A 46 -34.20 -16.01 26.75
C LEU A 46 -35.49 -15.20 26.91
N GLU A 47 -35.46 -13.87 26.75
CA GLU A 47 -36.65 -13.01 26.83
C GLU A 47 -37.75 -13.43 25.83
N ARG A 48 -37.36 -13.96 24.66
CA ARG A 48 -38.31 -14.35 23.61
C ARG A 48 -38.78 -15.79 23.71
N THR A 49 -38.00 -16.68 24.32
CA THR A 49 -38.29 -18.12 24.30
C THR A 49 -38.65 -18.70 25.66
N VAL A 50 -38.40 -17.97 26.74
CA VAL A 50 -38.74 -18.40 28.11
C VAL A 50 -40.03 -17.72 28.56
N SER A 51 -41.00 -18.53 28.97
CA SER A 51 -42.21 -18.07 29.65
C SER A 51 -42.45 -18.94 30.88
N ASN A 52 -42.55 -18.33 32.06
CA ASN A 52 -42.68 -19.04 33.35
C ASN A 52 -41.59 -20.09 33.58
N ASP A 53 -40.33 -19.75 33.31
CA ASP A 53 -39.14 -20.62 33.44
C ASP A 53 -39.11 -21.86 32.51
N GLU A 54 -40.04 -21.93 31.55
CA GLU A 54 -40.14 -23.01 30.56
C GLU A 54 -39.69 -22.52 29.17
N ILE A 55 -38.83 -23.29 28.49
CA ILE A 55 -38.40 -23.01 27.12
C ILE A 55 -39.39 -23.54 26.09
N HIS A 56 -39.83 -22.64 25.22
CA HIS A 56 -40.54 -22.99 24.00
C HIS A 56 -39.58 -23.58 22.95
N THR A 57 -39.88 -24.78 22.45
CA THR A 57 -39.09 -25.49 21.42
C THR A 57 -39.32 -24.98 19.99
N LEU A 58 -40.07 -23.89 19.83
CA LEU A 58 -40.35 -23.29 18.54
C LEU A 58 -39.07 -22.66 17.95
N PRO A 59 -38.87 -22.79 16.63
CA PRO A 59 -37.71 -22.21 15.96
C PRO A 59 -37.75 -20.69 16.03
N LEU A 60 -36.62 -20.07 16.37
CA LEU A 60 -36.49 -18.63 16.52
C LEU A 60 -35.64 -18.06 15.39
N PHE A 61 -36.14 -17.02 14.72
CA PHE A 61 -35.37 -16.26 13.75
C PHE A 61 -34.82 -14.99 14.39
N PHE A 62 -33.49 -14.87 14.44
CA PHE A 62 -32.81 -13.71 15.01
C PHE A 62 -31.53 -13.42 14.25
N ASN A 63 -31.20 -12.14 14.04
CA ASN A 63 -30.00 -11.71 13.33
C ASN A 63 -29.76 -12.45 11.99
N ASP A 64 -30.82 -12.63 11.20
CA ASP A 64 -30.85 -13.37 9.93
C ASP A 64 -30.56 -14.88 9.98
N HIS A 65 -30.59 -15.49 11.17
CA HIS A 65 -30.34 -16.91 11.35
C HIS A 65 -31.44 -17.61 12.15
N TRP A 66 -31.56 -18.92 11.93
CA TRP A 66 -32.48 -19.77 12.67
C TRP A 66 -31.77 -20.42 13.86
N PHE A 67 -32.34 -20.23 15.04
CA PHE A 67 -31.91 -20.79 16.31
C PHE A 67 -32.92 -21.84 16.79
N PHE A 68 -32.40 -22.92 17.35
CA PHE A 68 -33.17 -24.03 17.88
C PHE A 68 -32.60 -24.47 19.22
N TRP A 69 -33.49 -24.73 20.18
CA TRP A 69 -33.12 -25.32 21.45
C TRP A 69 -33.03 -26.85 21.37
N ASP A 70 -33.69 -27.45 20.38
CA ASP A 70 -33.69 -28.89 20.15
C ASP A 70 -33.28 -29.22 18.71
N SER A 71 -32.30 -30.12 18.57
CA SER A 71 -31.86 -30.67 17.29
C SER A 71 -32.95 -31.39 16.51
N SER A 72 -33.98 -31.93 17.18
CA SER A 72 -35.06 -32.68 16.53
C SER A 72 -35.92 -31.82 15.61
N VAL A 73 -35.94 -30.51 15.85
CA VAL A 73 -36.72 -29.51 15.11
C VAL A 73 -35.85 -28.79 14.05
N ALA A 74 -34.53 -28.97 14.10
CA ALA A 74 -33.61 -28.34 13.17
C ALA A 74 -33.69 -29.02 11.79
N ILE A 75 -34.34 -28.34 10.84
CA ILE A 75 -34.45 -28.78 9.45
C ILE A 75 -33.42 -28.02 8.62
N THR A 76 -32.42 -28.72 8.08
CA THR A 76 -31.45 -28.14 7.15
C THR A 76 -31.89 -28.28 5.70
N ARG A 77 -31.58 -27.28 4.89
CA ARG A 77 -31.70 -27.33 3.43
C ARG A 77 -30.39 -27.82 2.79
N PRO A 78 -30.40 -28.21 1.49
CA PRO A 78 -29.15 -28.37 0.76
C PRO A 78 -28.36 -27.04 0.78
N ASN A 79 -27.09 -27.11 1.17
CA ASN A 79 -26.15 -26.00 1.40
C ASN A 79 -26.22 -25.32 2.78
N GLU A 80 -26.82 -25.97 3.76
CA GLU A 80 -26.85 -25.49 5.16
C GLU A 80 -26.26 -26.57 6.09
N HIS A 81 -25.59 -26.13 7.14
CA HIS A 81 -25.08 -27.00 8.19
C HIS A 81 -25.46 -26.48 9.59
N ILE A 82 -25.56 -27.40 10.55
CA ILE A 82 -25.92 -27.10 11.94
C ILE A 82 -24.65 -26.88 12.75
N CYS A 83 -24.56 -25.72 13.39
CA CYS A 83 -23.57 -25.39 14.40
C CYS A 83 -24.17 -25.66 15.78
N THR A 84 -23.50 -26.50 16.57
CA THR A 84 -23.89 -26.77 17.96
C THR A 84 -23.04 -25.93 18.90
N HIS A 85 -23.71 -25.24 19.83
CA HIS A 85 -23.05 -24.44 20.85
C HIS A 85 -23.42 -24.93 22.26
N GLU A 86 -22.41 -25.25 23.07
CA GLU A 86 -22.60 -25.68 24.46
C GLU A 86 -22.78 -24.47 25.38
N LEU A 87 -23.90 -24.44 26.10
CA LEU A 87 -24.25 -23.41 27.06
C LEU A 87 -23.65 -23.78 28.41
N ASN A 88 -22.42 -23.33 28.68
CA ASN A 88 -21.73 -23.55 29.95
C ASN A 88 -21.93 -22.41 30.96
N ASP A 89 -23.04 -21.68 30.87
CA ASP A 89 -23.33 -20.51 31.72
C ASP A 89 -24.40 -20.88 32.77
N THR A 90 -24.17 -20.49 34.02
CA THR A 90 -25.04 -20.81 35.17
C THR A 90 -26.45 -20.22 35.03
N ARG A 91 -26.62 -19.21 34.16
CA ARG A 91 -27.93 -18.63 33.83
C ARG A 91 -28.91 -19.61 33.19
N PHE A 92 -28.42 -20.64 32.51
CA PHE A 92 -29.26 -21.66 31.88
C PHE A 92 -29.60 -22.83 32.81
N GLU A 93 -29.00 -22.89 34.02
CA GLU A 93 -29.28 -23.95 34.99
C GLU A 93 -30.72 -23.88 35.54
N SER A 94 -31.30 -22.68 35.63
CA SER A 94 -32.66 -22.45 36.11
C SER A 94 -33.73 -22.61 35.03
N VAL A 95 -33.33 -22.83 33.77
CA VAL A 95 -34.25 -22.87 32.64
C VAL A 95 -34.34 -24.30 32.11
N HIS A 96 -35.57 -24.79 32.00
CA HIS A 96 -35.83 -26.17 31.62
C HIS A 96 -36.76 -26.25 30.42
N PHE A 97 -36.64 -27.34 29.67
CA PHE A 97 -37.68 -27.74 28.72
C PHE A 97 -38.94 -28.16 29.48
N ALA A 98 -40.08 -28.19 28.78
CA ALA A 98 -41.35 -28.76 29.28
C ALA A 98 -41.20 -30.16 29.92
N ASN A 99 -40.22 -30.93 29.44
CA ASN A 99 -39.90 -32.27 29.91
C ASN A 99 -39.03 -32.29 31.19
N GLY A 100 -38.68 -31.14 31.77
CA GLY A 100 -37.85 -30.98 32.96
C GLY A 100 -36.34 -31.13 32.71
N THR A 101 -35.92 -31.36 31.47
CA THR A 101 -34.49 -31.44 31.11
C THR A 101 -33.88 -30.03 31.07
N PRO A 102 -32.70 -29.81 31.67
CA PRO A 102 -32.00 -28.53 31.59
C PRO A 102 -31.49 -28.26 30.18
N VAL A 103 -31.41 -26.98 29.82
CA VAL A 103 -30.98 -26.55 28.48
C VAL A 103 -29.47 -26.39 28.46
N SER A 104 -28.79 -27.30 27.76
CA SER A 104 -27.33 -27.36 27.69
C SER A 104 -26.74 -26.99 26.34
N THR A 105 -27.56 -26.95 25.29
CA THR A 105 -27.09 -26.71 23.92
C THR A 105 -28.03 -25.80 23.15
N LEU A 106 -27.44 -24.99 22.27
CA LEU A 106 -28.13 -24.15 21.30
C LEU A 106 -27.65 -24.55 19.90
N TYR A 107 -28.59 -24.72 18.99
CA TYR A 107 -28.31 -25.07 17.60
C TYR A 107 -28.58 -23.85 16.70
N LEU A 108 -27.63 -23.58 15.81
CA LEU A 108 -27.68 -22.50 14.83
C LEU A 108 -27.52 -23.09 13.43
N ILE A 109 -28.27 -22.60 12.45
CA ILE A 109 -28.08 -22.98 11.05
C ILE A 109 -27.27 -21.91 10.33
N CYS A 110 -26.15 -22.32 9.72
CA CYS A 110 -25.30 -21.49 8.86
C CYS A 110 -25.30 -21.99 7.43
N MET A 111 -25.00 -21.12 6.47
CA MET A 111 -24.80 -21.53 5.06
C MET A 111 -23.46 -22.25 4.91
N ASP A 112 -23.31 -23.13 3.91
CA ASP A 112 -22.03 -23.81 3.61
C ASP A 112 -20.88 -22.84 3.24
N SER A 113 -21.23 -21.64 2.78
CA SER A 113 -20.28 -20.53 2.58
C SER A 113 -19.82 -19.87 3.88
N GLU A 114 -20.29 -20.33 5.02
CA GLU A 114 -20.02 -19.81 6.35
C GLU A 114 -19.35 -20.87 7.23
N ASP A 115 -18.81 -20.44 8.36
CA ASP A 115 -18.20 -21.25 9.40
C ASP A 115 -18.85 -20.93 10.75
N CYS A 116 -18.93 -21.94 11.62
CA CYS A 116 -19.44 -21.80 12.98
C CYS A 116 -18.46 -20.99 13.85
N CYS A 117 -18.80 -19.73 14.15
CA CYS A 117 -18.02 -18.84 15.01
C CYS A 117 -18.72 -18.63 16.37
N GLY A 118 -18.95 -19.72 17.11
CA GLY A 118 -19.73 -19.66 18.35
C GLY A 118 -21.23 -19.63 18.07
N VAL A 119 -21.90 -18.51 18.39
CA VAL A 119 -23.36 -18.32 18.18
C VAL A 119 -23.69 -17.46 16.97
N GLU A 120 -22.71 -17.20 16.12
CA GLU A 120 -22.87 -16.48 14.86
C GLU A 120 -22.20 -17.25 13.72
N CYS A 121 -22.73 -17.06 12.52
CA CYS A 121 -22.13 -17.57 11.30
C CYS A 121 -21.09 -16.56 10.81
N CYS A 122 -19.83 -16.98 10.70
CA CYS A 122 -18.80 -16.18 10.06
C CYS A 122 -18.74 -16.51 8.58
N GLU A 123 -18.58 -15.50 7.74
CA GLU A 123 -18.25 -15.73 6.34
C GLU A 123 -16.96 -16.58 6.24
N ARG A 124 -17.03 -17.74 5.57
CA ARG A 124 -15.89 -18.61 5.25
C ARG A 124 -15.10 -17.95 4.12
N VAL A 125 -14.72 -16.69 4.29
CA VAL A 125 -13.67 -16.09 3.48
C VAL A 125 -12.40 -16.77 3.91
N GLY A 126 -12.09 -17.88 3.25
CA GLY A 126 -10.94 -18.71 3.56
C GLY A 126 -9.71 -17.83 3.72
N ILE A 127 -8.92 -18.11 4.75
CA ILE A 127 -7.66 -17.40 5.05
C ILE A 127 -6.84 -17.21 3.76
N VAL A 128 -6.92 -18.15 2.84
CA VAL A 128 -6.34 -18.14 1.49
C VAL A 128 -6.82 -16.95 0.64
N LEU A 129 -8.12 -16.66 0.54
CA LEU A 129 -8.64 -15.52 -0.24
C LEU A 129 -8.28 -14.20 0.40
N ARG A 130 -8.36 -14.12 1.74
CA ARG A 130 -7.96 -12.93 2.49
C ARG A 130 -6.46 -12.65 2.29
N ALA A 131 -5.61 -13.66 2.45
CA ALA A 131 -4.17 -13.56 2.21
C ALA A 131 -3.86 -13.25 0.74
N GLY A 132 -4.55 -13.91 -0.19
CA GLY A 132 -4.41 -13.69 -1.64
C GLY A 132 -4.67 -12.24 -2.03
N ARG A 133 -5.70 -11.60 -1.47
CA ARG A 133 -5.99 -10.17 -1.69
C ARG A 133 -4.82 -9.30 -1.23
N TRP A 134 -4.28 -9.55 -0.03
CA TRP A 134 -3.15 -8.80 0.49
C TRP A 134 -1.89 -9.00 -0.35
N ILE A 135 -1.62 -10.23 -0.80
CA ILE A 135 -0.50 -10.56 -1.68
C ILE A 135 -0.61 -9.81 -3.03
N LEU A 136 -1.82 -9.72 -3.61
CA LEU A 136 -2.04 -8.98 -4.84
C LEU A 136 -1.74 -7.48 -4.68
N VAL A 137 -2.18 -6.89 -3.56
CA VAL A 137 -1.92 -5.48 -3.24
C VAL A 137 -0.41 -5.22 -3.05
N THR A 138 0.30 -6.11 -2.35
CA THR A 138 1.75 -5.95 -2.14
C THR A 138 2.52 -6.10 -3.45
N ILE A 139 2.16 -7.05 -4.32
CA ILE A 139 2.78 -7.19 -5.65
C ILE A 139 2.56 -5.92 -6.48
N ALA A 140 1.33 -5.40 -6.53
CA ALA A 140 1.03 -4.18 -7.27
C ALA A 140 1.85 -2.97 -6.76
N PHE A 141 2.01 -2.86 -5.45
CA PHE A 141 2.81 -1.80 -4.83
C PHE A 141 4.30 -1.93 -5.19
N LEU A 142 4.87 -3.14 -5.17
CA LEU A 142 6.26 -3.37 -5.57
C LEU A 142 6.48 -3.03 -7.05
N MET A 143 5.54 -3.38 -7.94
CA MET A 143 5.61 -3.02 -9.35
C MET A 143 5.58 -1.51 -9.56
N ALA A 144 4.77 -0.78 -8.79
CA ALA A 144 4.73 0.68 -8.84
C ALA A 144 6.08 1.30 -8.41
N ILE A 145 6.72 0.76 -7.37
CA ILE A 145 8.05 1.21 -6.93
C ILE A 145 9.09 1.00 -8.04
N VAL A 146 9.16 -0.20 -8.63
CA VAL A 146 10.10 -0.49 -9.71
C VAL A 146 9.87 0.43 -10.91
N ALA A 147 8.61 0.68 -11.27
CA ALA A 147 8.28 1.62 -12.34
C ALA A 147 8.76 3.05 -12.02
N ILE A 148 8.60 3.53 -10.78
CA ILE A 148 9.10 4.84 -10.34
C ILE A 148 10.63 4.90 -10.43
N GLU A 149 11.33 3.86 -9.98
CA GLU A 149 12.79 3.79 -10.05
C GLU A 149 13.29 3.87 -11.50
N GLU A 150 12.65 3.15 -12.42
CA GLU A 150 13.03 3.17 -13.84
C GLU A 150 12.71 4.52 -14.49
N CYS A 151 11.59 5.15 -14.12
CA CYS A 151 11.25 6.51 -14.57
C CYS A 151 12.29 7.52 -14.12
N VAL A 152 12.74 7.43 -12.86
CA VAL A 152 13.76 8.32 -12.30
C VAL A 152 15.10 8.09 -13.02
N ARG A 153 15.50 6.84 -13.25
CA ARG A 153 16.73 6.49 -13.99
C ARG A 153 16.74 7.13 -15.38
N HIS A 154 15.65 6.99 -16.14
CA HIS A 154 15.54 7.61 -17.46
C HIS A 154 15.53 9.14 -17.44
N ALA A 155 14.91 9.75 -16.43
CA ALA A 155 14.94 11.20 -16.27
C ALA A 155 16.38 11.71 -16.02
N PHE A 156 17.15 11.00 -15.20
CA PHE A 156 18.56 11.33 -14.95
C PHE A 156 19.42 11.23 -16.21
N GLU A 157 19.28 10.17 -17.00
CA GLU A 157 19.99 10.03 -18.27
C GLU A 157 19.67 11.18 -19.24
N CYS A 158 18.41 11.60 -19.32
CA CYS A 158 17.99 12.75 -20.12
C CYS A 158 18.66 14.06 -19.67
N ILE A 159 18.71 14.31 -18.35
CA ILE A 159 19.34 15.51 -17.77
C ILE A 159 20.84 15.51 -18.07
N ILE A 160 21.52 14.38 -17.89
CA ILE A 160 22.95 14.23 -18.17
C ILE A 160 23.22 14.46 -19.66
N ALA A 161 22.40 13.88 -20.54
CA ALA A 161 22.51 14.04 -21.99
C ALA A 161 22.31 15.50 -22.45
N GLN A 162 21.38 16.25 -21.83
CA GLN A 162 21.23 17.68 -22.09
C GLN A 162 22.47 18.47 -21.68
N ARG A 163 22.96 18.25 -20.45
CA ARG A 163 24.12 18.97 -19.94
C ARG A 163 25.39 18.70 -20.76
N TRP A 164 25.58 17.46 -21.22
CA TRP A 164 26.67 17.10 -22.13
C TRP A 164 26.61 17.84 -23.47
N ARG A 165 25.40 18.09 -24.02
CA ARG A 165 25.24 18.88 -25.25
C ARG A 165 25.69 20.34 -25.06
N GLU A 166 25.36 20.95 -23.92
CA GLU A 166 25.83 22.31 -23.60
C GLU A 166 27.34 22.38 -23.41
N TYR A 167 27.93 21.43 -22.66
CA TYR A 167 29.38 21.36 -22.51
C TYR A 167 30.09 21.20 -23.85
N ARG A 168 29.52 20.40 -24.77
CA ARG A 168 30.06 20.23 -26.13
C ARG A 168 30.04 21.56 -26.90
N LYS A 169 28.94 22.32 -26.87
CA LYS A 169 28.84 23.64 -27.53
C LYS A 169 29.90 24.62 -27.01
N LYS A 170 30.01 24.79 -25.69
CA LYS A 170 31.02 25.67 -25.07
C LYS A 170 32.45 25.28 -25.41
N ARG A 171 32.73 23.97 -25.50
CA ARG A 171 34.06 23.48 -25.87
C ARG A 171 34.42 23.84 -27.31
N GLU A 172 33.50 23.74 -28.25
CA GLU A 172 33.75 24.13 -29.65
C GLU A 172 33.91 25.65 -29.82
N GLU A 173 33.15 26.46 -29.07
CA GLU A 173 33.34 27.92 -29.05
C GLU A 173 34.74 28.32 -28.54
N LEU A 174 35.22 27.70 -27.46
CA LEU A 174 36.56 27.95 -26.93
C LEU A 174 37.66 27.52 -27.91
N LYS A 175 37.47 26.38 -28.60
CA LYS A 175 38.41 25.94 -29.65
C LYS A 175 38.48 26.94 -30.80
N MET A 176 37.35 27.51 -31.22
CA MET A 176 37.31 28.55 -32.26
C MET A 176 38.03 29.83 -31.81
N LYS A 177 37.82 30.28 -30.57
CA LYS A 177 38.53 31.45 -30.00
C LYS A 177 40.04 31.24 -29.95
N LEU A 178 40.49 30.08 -29.47
CA LEU A 178 41.92 29.74 -29.40
C LEU A 178 42.57 29.63 -30.79
N LYS A 179 41.85 29.14 -31.81
CA LYS A 179 42.35 29.13 -33.20
C LYS A 179 42.56 30.55 -33.72
N PHE A 180 41.58 31.43 -33.50
CA PHE A 180 41.65 32.83 -33.92
C PHE A 180 42.80 33.58 -33.24
N GLU A 181 43.00 33.40 -31.93
CA GLU A 181 44.14 33.99 -31.21
C GLU A 181 45.49 33.51 -31.76
N LYS A 182 45.61 32.22 -32.11
CA LYS A 182 46.84 31.68 -32.72
C LYS A 182 47.10 32.26 -34.11
N GLU A 183 46.07 32.43 -34.94
CA GLU A 183 46.21 33.03 -36.27
C GLU A 183 46.61 34.51 -36.21
N LEU A 184 46.06 35.28 -35.28
CA LEU A 184 46.43 36.69 -35.05
C LEU A 184 47.91 36.87 -34.68
N VAL A 185 48.45 35.99 -33.83
CA VAL A 185 49.87 36.04 -33.41
C VAL A 185 50.82 35.60 -34.53
N ALA A 186 50.39 34.69 -35.42
CA ALA A 186 51.23 34.12 -36.46
C ALA A 186 51.40 35.00 -37.70
N THR A 187 50.60 36.06 -37.89
CA THR A 187 50.82 37.07 -38.93
C THR A 187 51.79 38.15 -38.43
N PRO A 188 53.09 38.08 -38.74
CA PRO A 188 53.99 39.18 -38.44
C PRO A 188 53.52 40.42 -39.22
N LEU A 189 53.26 41.50 -38.50
CA LEU A 189 53.11 42.83 -39.07
C LEU A 189 54.38 43.15 -39.87
N LYS A 190 54.38 42.83 -41.16
CA LYS A 190 55.12 43.61 -42.15
C LYS A 190 54.45 44.97 -42.16
N ALA A 191 54.88 45.82 -41.24
CA ALA A 191 54.49 47.22 -41.23
C ALA A 191 55.08 47.84 -42.49
N ASP A 192 54.30 47.87 -43.57
CA ASP A 192 54.56 48.80 -44.65
C ASP A 192 54.21 50.20 -44.13
N PRO A 193 55.19 51.09 -43.96
CA PRO A 193 54.90 52.48 -43.67
C PRO A 193 54.31 53.07 -44.96
N LEU A 194 53.17 53.76 -44.83
CA LEU A 194 52.47 54.53 -45.86
C LEU A 194 51.34 53.81 -46.63
N SER A 195 50.19 53.64 -45.98
CA SER A 195 48.91 54.06 -46.59
C SER A 195 47.83 54.29 -45.53
N ARG A 196 47.84 55.51 -45.00
CA ARG A 196 46.74 56.06 -44.21
C ARG A 196 45.58 56.39 -45.16
N SER A 197 44.72 55.41 -45.48
CA SER A 197 43.50 55.66 -46.24
C SER A 197 42.37 54.67 -45.93
N SER A 198 41.37 55.18 -45.21
CA SER A 198 39.93 54.86 -45.23
C SER A 198 39.37 53.42 -45.08
N SER A 199 40.17 52.35 -44.99
CA SER A 199 39.61 50.97 -45.01
C SER A 199 39.10 50.44 -43.66
N LYS A 200 39.49 51.06 -42.53
CA LYS A 200 39.23 50.55 -41.18
C LYS A 200 37.76 50.59 -40.72
N ARG A 201 36.83 51.16 -41.51
CA ARG A 201 35.39 51.21 -41.17
C ARG A 201 34.54 50.07 -41.74
N ARG A 202 35.00 49.30 -42.73
CA ARG A 202 34.17 48.23 -43.32
C ARG A 202 34.17 46.93 -42.51
N PHE A 203 35.30 46.54 -41.93
CA PHE A 203 35.39 45.27 -41.19
C PHE A 203 34.57 45.24 -39.89
N SER A 204 34.28 46.40 -39.29
CA SER A 204 33.47 46.47 -38.06
C SER A 204 31.98 46.19 -38.31
N ALA A 205 31.46 46.40 -39.52
CA ALA A 205 30.03 46.29 -39.81
C ALA A 205 29.59 44.84 -40.07
N GLU A 206 30.44 44.05 -40.73
CA GLU A 206 30.11 42.67 -41.08
C GLU A 206 30.13 41.75 -39.86
N VAL A 207 31.08 41.96 -38.94
CA VAL A 207 31.16 41.19 -37.68
C VAL A 207 29.91 41.40 -36.82
N TYR A 208 29.37 42.62 -36.77
CA TYR A 208 28.17 42.92 -35.97
C TYR A 208 26.90 42.28 -36.56
N GLN A 209 26.79 42.17 -37.89
CA GLN A 209 25.67 41.46 -38.51
C GLN A 209 25.71 39.96 -38.25
N TYR A 210 26.88 39.35 -38.17
CA TYR A 210 27.01 37.91 -37.91
C TYR A 210 26.53 37.53 -36.50
N TYR A 211 26.92 38.31 -35.48
CA TYR A 211 26.46 38.07 -34.09
C TYR A 211 24.95 38.30 -33.91
N LYS A 212 24.37 39.27 -34.62
CA LYS A 212 22.91 39.51 -34.59
C LYS A 212 22.10 38.34 -35.16
N LYS A 213 22.70 37.54 -36.05
CA LYS A 213 22.04 36.37 -36.67
C LYS A 213 22.11 35.11 -35.79
N LEU A 214 23.04 35.07 -34.83
CA LEU A 214 23.25 33.96 -33.89
C LEU A 214 22.48 34.10 -32.57
N SER A 215 21.88 35.28 -32.30
CA SER A 215 21.18 35.58 -31.04
C SER A 215 19.65 35.48 -31.12
N ILE A 216 19.11 34.56 -31.93
CA ILE A 216 17.66 34.31 -31.97
C ILE A 216 17.38 33.09 -31.08
N PRO A 217 16.46 33.20 -30.10
CA PRO A 217 16.20 32.16 -29.09
C PRO A 217 15.63 30.86 -29.67
#